data_AF-A0A7C1TXI9-F1
#
_entry.id   AF-A0A7C1TXI9-F1
#
_cell.length_a   1.000
_cell.length_b   1.000
_cell.length_c   1.000
_cell.angle_alpha   90.00
_cell.angle_beta   90.00
_cell.angle_gamma   90.00
#
_symmetry.space_group_name_H-M   'P 1'
#
loop_
_entity.id
_entity.type
_entity.pdbx_description
1 polymer ?
#
loop_
_entity_poly.entity_id
_entity_poly.type
_entity_poly.pdbx_seq_one_letter_code
_entity_poly.pdbx_strand_id
1 'polypeptide(L)'
;MMKLNYKLICVFVAGLLAGSPVWAEGGNMPMGKQMTPMHDMSGMQERGHDNMQNHMKEQTGDAGAATGMHDKRMHEPMPMERSGFSRGSVVRSIFTSAVKDREPTDNIKELDTHSDKVIYYTELRDMAGQTATHRWEYNGKVMAEVKFKVGGSRWRVWSSKKLVPGWTGEWKVLVLNGANEVISEAVLTYRPAAAKPAEESAPSPVDSRQVH
;
A
#
# COMPACT_ATOMS: atom_id res chain seq x y z
N MET A 1 -25.84 -27.39 5.31
CA MET A 1 -24.38 -27.32 5.49
C MET A 1 -23.72 -27.33 4.12
N MET A 2 -23.42 -26.16 3.54
CA MET A 2 -22.73 -26.07 2.24
C MET A 2 -21.33 -25.50 2.47
N LYS A 3 -20.33 -26.37 2.31
CA LYS A 3 -18.92 -25.99 2.23
C LYS A 3 -18.68 -25.45 0.83
N LEU A 4 -18.24 -24.19 0.70
CA LEU A 4 -17.83 -23.65 -0.60
C LEU A 4 -16.40 -23.12 -0.52
N ASN A 5 -15.51 -23.92 -1.10
CA ASN A 5 -14.09 -23.64 -1.28
C ASN A 5 -13.93 -22.57 -2.36
N TYR A 6 -13.32 -21.43 -2.05
CA TYR A 6 -13.02 -20.41 -3.06
C TYR A 6 -11.53 -20.44 -3.42
N LYS A 7 -11.28 -21.02 -4.60
CA LYS A 7 -9.99 -21.02 -5.31
C LYS A 7 -9.62 -19.59 -5.70
N LEU A 8 -8.37 -19.26 -5.39
CA LEU A 8 -7.58 -18.13 -5.85
C LEU A 8 -7.62 -18.03 -7.38
N ILE A 9 -8.11 -16.91 -7.94
CA ILE A 9 -7.96 -16.61 -9.37
C ILE A 9 -6.88 -15.55 -9.51
N CYS A 10 -5.66 -16.02 -9.79
CA CYS A 10 -4.58 -15.25 -10.38
C CYS A 10 -4.99 -14.86 -11.80
N VAL A 11 -4.85 -13.58 -12.15
CA VAL A 11 -4.81 -13.17 -13.56
C VAL A 11 -3.33 -13.07 -13.95
N PHE A 12 -2.83 -14.14 -14.57
CA PHE A 12 -1.67 -14.10 -15.46
C PHE A 12 -2.18 -13.83 -16.88
N VAL A 13 -1.59 -12.87 -17.59
CA VAL A 13 -1.63 -12.87 -19.05
C VAL A 13 -0.20 -13.13 -19.52
N ALA A 14 -0.06 -14.27 -20.20
CA ALA A 14 1.16 -14.85 -20.71
C ALA A 14 1.68 -14.09 -21.94
N GLY A 15 3.00 -13.99 -22.04
CA GLY A 15 3.70 -13.74 -23.30
C GLY A 15 3.65 -14.97 -24.20
N LEU A 16 3.65 -14.74 -25.51
CA LEU A 16 3.85 -15.75 -26.54
C LEU A 16 5.17 -15.45 -27.25
N LEU A 17 6.13 -16.36 -27.13
CA LEU A 17 7.35 -16.44 -27.94
C LEU A 17 7.09 -17.34 -29.14
N ALA A 18 7.52 -16.93 -30.34
CA ALA A 18 8.16 -17.80 -31.33
C ALA A 18 8.64 -16.96 -32.53
N GLY A 19 9.91 -17.13 -32.93
CA GLY A 19 10.37 -16.73 -34.25
C GLY A 19 11.72 -15.99 -34.27
N SER A 20 12.82 -16.73 -34.19
CA SER A 20 14.07 -16.42 -34.93
C SER A 20 14.33 -17.64 -35.83
N PRO A 21 14.93 -17.51 -37.03
CA PRO A 21 16.38 -17.24 -37.14
C PRO A 21 16.91 -16.55 -38.44
N VAL A 22 18.23 -16.23 -38.43
CA VAL A 22 19.22 -16.35 -39.56
C VAL A 22 19.15 -15.29 -40.70
N TRP A 23 20.19 -14.66 -41.30
CA TRP A 23 21.66 -14.79 -41.53
C TRP A 23 22.30 -13.37 -41.57
N ALA A 24 23.49 -13.09 -41.04
CA ALA A 24 24.89 -13.26 -41.53
C ALA A 24 25.45 -12.09 -42.39
N GLU A 25 26.76 -11.85 -42.21
CA GLU A 25 27.68 -10.88 -42.86
C GLU A 25 27.63 -9.44 -42.37
N GLY A 26 28.72 -8.78 -41.99
CA GLY A 26 30.14 -9.14 -42.00
C GLY A 26 30.94 -7.92 -41.51
N GLY A 27 32.03 -8.14 -40.76
CA GLY A 27 32.84 -7.03 -40.26
C GLY A 27 33.83 -7.37 -39.16
N ASN A 28 34.69 -8.37 -39.41
CA ASN A 28 35.96 -8.62 -38.73
C ASN A 28 36.82 -7.33 -38.80
N MET A 29 37.45 -6.83 -37.72
CA MET A 29 38.80 -7.26 -37.35
C MET A 29 39.24 -6.81 -35.94
N PRO A 30 40.25 -7.49 -35.35
CA PRO A 30 40.61 -7.43 -33.93
C PRO A 30 41.88 -6.63 -33.60
N MET A 31 41.98 -6.28 -32.30
CA MET A 31 43.15 -6.20 -31.41
C MET A 31 44.50 -5.67 -31.94
N GLY A 32 45.05 -4.70 -31.20
CA GLY A 32 46.51 -4.51 -31.19
C GLY A 32 47.02 -3.41 -30.26
N LYS A 33 47.69 -3.87 -29.19
CA LYS A 33 48.88 -3.28 -28.54
C LYS A 33 48.73 -2.30 -27.37
N GLN A 34 49.06 -2.86 -26.20
CA GLN A 34 49.75 -2.24 -25.08
C GLN A 34 51.02 -1.49 -25.52
N MET A 35 51.39 -0.42 -24.82
CA MET A 35 52.63 -0.28 -24.01
C MET A 35 52.76 1.17 -23.51
N THR A 36 53.12 1.33 -22.24
CA THR A 36 53.45 2.59 -21.55
C THR A 36 54.77 3.20 -22.06
N PRO A 37 55.15 4.40 -21.58
CA PRO A 37 56.20 4.40 -20.56
C PRO A 37 56.01 5.40 -19.41
N MET A 38 56.62 5.04 -18.27
CA MET A 38 56.98 5.89 -17.14
C MET A 38 57.79 7.13 -17.57
N HIS A 39 57.63 8.25 -16.87
CA HIS A 39 58.66 9.06 -16.20
C HIS A 39 58.05 10.40 -15.74
N ASP A 40 57.88 10.59 -14.43
CA ASP A 40 58.48 11.74 -13.73
C ASP A 40 58.48 11.46 -12.22
N MET A 41 59.69 11.30 -11.67
CA MET A 41 60.02 11.19 -10.25
C MET A 41 61.26 12.05 -10.06
N SER A 42 61.06 13.28 -9.58
CA SER A 42 62.08 14.14 -8.99
C SER A 42 61.34 15.29 -8.31
N GLY A 43 61.44 15.58 -7.02
CA GLY A 43 62.22 15.04 -5.92
C GLY A 43 62.04 15.99 -4.72
N MET A 44 62.38 15.49 -3.52
CA MET A 44 62.80 16.25 -2.34
C MET A 44 61.73 17.11 -1.60
N GLN A 45 61.67 17.20 -0.27
CA GLN A 45 62.45 16.63 0.83
C GLN A 45 61.76 16.97 2.17
N GLU A 46 61.93 16.04 3.11
CA GLU A 46 61.78 16.05 4.57
C GLU A 46 61.52 17.36 5.35
N ARG A 47 60.58 17.24 6.30
CA ARG A 47 60.66 17.66 7.71
C ARG A 47 59.49 16.94 8.41
N GLY A 48 59.69 15.93 9.25
CA GLY A 48 60.41 16.05 10.52
C GLY A 48 59.67 17.05 11.37
N HIS A 49 58.88 16.59 12.36
CA HIS A 49 58.60 17.24 13.64
C HIS A 49 57.74 16.29 14.47
N ASP A 50 58.42 15.61 15.38
CA ASP A 50 57.88 15.14 16.64
C ASP A 50 57.13 16.26 17.36
N ASN A 51 55.98 15.94 17.97
CA ASN A 51 55.57 16.62 19.19
C ASN A 51 54.72 15.68 20.06
N MET A 52 55.42 14.93 20.91
CA MET A 52 54.88 14.51 22.20
C MET A 52 54.81 15.74 23.11
N GLN A 53 53.64 16.01 23.70
CA GLN A 53 53.49 16.34 25.12
C GLN A 53 52.06 16.75 25.40
N ASN A 54 51.32 15.89 26.10
CA ASN A 54 50.41 16.34 27.16
C ASN A 54 50.66 15.43 28.36
N HIS A 55 51.56 15.90 29.20
CA HIS A 55 51.94 15.32 30.46
C HIS A 55 50.89 15.68 31.52
N MET A 56 50.28 14.65 32.08
CA MET A 56 50.07 14.43 33.52
C MET A 56 49.54 15.60 34.39
N LYS A 57 48.33 15.41 34.93
CA LYS A 57 48.11 15.69 36.35
C LYS A 57 47.21 14.62 36.96
N GLU A 58 47.86 13.71 37.68
CA GLU A 58 47.22 12.88 38.71
C GLU A 58 46.73 13.79 39.83
N GLN A 59 45.50 13.56 40.31
CA GLN A 59 45.21 13.66 41.73
C GLN A 59 44.41 12.43 42.17
N THR A 60 44.99 11.83 43.20
CA THR A 60 44.69 10.60 43.91
C THR A 60 43.46 10.68 44.80
N GLY A 61 42.85 9.52 45.04
CA GLY A 61 42.23 9.20 46.34
C GLY A 61 40.76 8.80 46.25
N ASP A 62 40.46 7.50 46.24
CA ASP A 62 40.07 6.77 47.45
C ASP A 62 39.52 5.38 47.09
N ALA A 63 39.82 4.42 47.95
CA ALA A 63 39.48 3.01 47.80
C ALA A 63 38.01 2.76 48.17
N GLY A 64 37.29 2.01 47.34
CA GLY A 64 35.92 1.58 47.65
C GLY A 64 35.53 0.35 46.85
N ALA A 65 35.46 -0.77 47.55
CA ALA A 65 35.17 -2.09 47.03
C ALA A 65 33.82 -2.20 46.29
N ALA A 66 33.71 -3.32 45.56
CA ALA A 66 32.52 -4.12 45.32
C ALA A 66 32.03 -4.17 43.86
N THR A 67 32.14 -5.38 43.33
CA THR A 67 31.13 -6.04 42.49
C THR A 67 31.01 -5.52 41.06
N GLY A 68 31.57 -6.30 40.15
CA GLY A 68 31.16 -6.31 38.75
C GLY A 68 29.65 -6.56 38.67
N MET A 69 28.92 -5.49 38.36
CA MET A 69 27.54 -5.57 37.90
C MET A 69 27.58 -5.19 36.41
N HIS A 70 27.31 -6.18 35.56
CA HIS A 70 27.08 -5.98 34.14
C HIS A 70 26.05 -4.85 33.94
N ASP A 71 26.47 -3.66 33.49
CA ASP A 71 25.52 -2.70 32.91
C ASP A 71 25.17 -3.20 31.49
N LYS A 72 24.40 -4.31 31.46
CA LYS A 72 23.49 -4.61 30.36
C LYS A 72 22.31 -3.65 30.45
N ARG A 73 22.56 -2.34 30.33
CA ARG A 73 21.59 -1.47 29.67
C ARG A 73 21.66 -1.78 28.19
N MET A 74 21.01 -2.91 27.89
CA MET A 74 20.52 -3.24 26.57
C MET A 74 19.99 -1.93 25.98
N HIS A 75 20.56 -1.52 24.85
CA HIS A 75 19.87 -0.65 23.93
C HIS A 75 18.51 -1.30 23.67
N GLU A 76 17.49 -0.87 24.40
CA GLU A 76 16.13 -0.97 23.92
C GLU A 76 16.16 -0.29 22.55
N PRO A 77 15.75 -0.96 21.47
CA PRO A 77 15.78 -0.33 20.17
C PRO A 77 14.84 0.86 20.28
N MET A 78 15.44 2.04 20.42
CA MET A 78 14.77 3.32 20.20
C MET A 78 13.92 3.10 18.95
N PRO A 79 12.60 3.35 18.97
CA PRO A 79 11.83 3.34 17.75
C PRO A 79 12.57 4.34 16.87
N MET A 80 13.27 3.84 15.85
CA MET A 80 13.85 4.70 14.85
C MET A 80 12.61 5.28 14.21
N GLU A 81 12.19 6.44 14.72
CA GLU A 81 11.31 7.37 14.04
C GLU A 81 11.73 7.26 12.58
N ARG A 82 10.86 6.72 11.73
CA ARG A 82 11.11 6.61 10.29
C ARG A 82 11.03 8.04 9.71
N SER A 83 11.82 8.95 10.26
CA SER A 83 11.88 10.38 9.99
C SER A 83 12.77 10.58 8.76
N GLY A 84 12.23 10.15 7.63
CA GLY A 84 12.85 10.35 6.33
C GLY A 84 11.90 10.18 5.15
N PHE A 85 10.73 9.56 5.36
CA PHE A 85 9.72 9.38 4.33
C PHE A 85 8.39 9.99 4.79
N SER A 86 7.81 10.86 3.97
CA SER A 86 6.45 11.36 4.16
C SER A 86 5.50 10.18 4.29
N ARG A 87 4.65 10.15 5.33
CA ARG A 87 3.62 9.10 5.49
C ARG A 87 2.58 9.11 4.36
N GLY A 88 2.51 10.23 3.62
CA GLY A 88 1.45 10.52 2.68
C GLY A 88 0.16 10.97 3.35
N SER A 89 -0.76 11.51 2.56
CA SER A 89 -2.11 11.84 3.03
C SER A 89 -3.17 11.54 1.98
N VAL A 90 -4.40 11.35 2.44
CA VAL A 90 -5.58 11.26 1.60
C VAL A 90 -6.29 12.61 1.67
N VAL A 91 -6.38 13.31 0.55
CA VAL A 91 -7.06 14.62 0.48
C VAL A 91 -8.54 14.50 0.14
N ARG A 92 -8.93 13.43 -0.55
CA ARG A 92 -10.34 13.09 -0.85
C ARG A 92 -10.51 11.58 -0.80
N SER A 93 -11.61 11.14 -0.22
CA SER A 93 -12.05 9.74 -0.23
C SER A 93 -13.57 9.68 -0.38
N ILE A 94 -14.05 8.99 -1.41
CA ILE A 94 -15.48 9.01 -1.80
C ILE A 94 -15.89 7.60 -2.23
N PHE A 95 -17.02 7.12 -1.73
CA PHE A 95 -17.72 5.99 -2.36
C PHE A 95 -18.55 6.53 -3.51
N THR A 96 -18.52 5.86 -4.65
CA THR A 96 -19.18 6.31 -5.87
C THR A 96 -19.69 5.12 -6.69
N SER A 97 -20.73 5.33 -7.49
CA SER A 97 -21.27 4.35 -8.43
C SER A 97 -20.36 4.18 -9.66
N ALA A 98 -19.68 5.26 -10.08
CA ALA A 98 -18.80 5.27 -11.24
C ALA A 98 -17.67 6.30 -11.11
N VAL A 99 -16.59 6.08 -11.87
CA VAL A 99 -15.52 7.05 -12.08
C VAL A 99 -15.47 7.36 -13.57
N LYS A 100 -15.65 8.63 -13.93
CA LYS A 100 -15.60 9.12 -15.31
C LYS A 100 -14.58 10.24 -15.40
N ASP A 101 -13.75 10.25 -16.42
CA ASP A 101 -12.70 11.26 -16.61
C ASP A 101 -11.78 11.43 -15.39
N ARG A 102 -11.54 10.32 -14.67
CA ARG A 102 -10.77 10.23 -13.41
C ARG A 102 -11.38 10.97 -12.22
N GLU A 103 -12.66 11.30 -12.25
CA GLU A 103 -13.38 11.89 -11.14
C GLU A 103 -14.60 11.01 -10.77
N PRO A 104 -14.97 10.94 -9.48
CA PRO A 104 -16.18 10.24 -9.04
C PRO A 104 -17.43 10.96 -9.56
N THR A 105 -18.45 10.20 -9.94
CA THR A 105 -19.69 10.77 -10.51
C THR A 105 -20.71 11.18 -9.44
N ASP A 106 -20.59 10.62 -8.24
CA ASP A 106 -21.49 10.83 -7.10
C ASP A 106 -20.76 10.58 -5.77
N ASN A 107 -21.46 10.77 -4.66
CA ASN A 107 -20.95 10.51 -3.31
C ASN A 107 -21.98 9.70 -2.51
N ILE A 108 -21.71 8.41 -2.38
CA ILE A 108 -22.58 7.42 -1.77
C ILE A 108 -22.22 7.28 -0.30
N LYS A 109 -23.22 7.39 0.59
CA LYS A 109 -23.08 7.06 2.01
C LYS A 109 -23.86 5.81 2.39
N GLU A 110 -24.92 5.54 1.63
CA GLU A 110 -25.76 4.37 1.78
C GLU A 110 -26.01 3.75 0.42
N LEU A 111 -26.00 2.42 0.38
CA LEU A 111 -26.35 1.64 -0.80
C LEU A 111 -27.33 0.55 -0.39
N ASP A 112 -28.28 0.20 -1.26
CA ASP A 112 -29.17 -0.93 -1.03
C ASP A 112 -28.86 -2.12 -1.93
N THR A 113 -29.47 -3.27 -1.64
CA THR A 113 -29.20 -4.52 -2.37
C THR A 113 -29.65 -4.54 -3.84
N HIS A 114 -30.25 -3.48 -4.37
CA HIS A 114 -30.44 -3.35 -5.82
C HIS A 114 -29.11 -3.08 -6.55
N SER A 115 -28.12 -2.55 -5.84
CA SER A 115 -26.78 -2.29 -6.35
C SER A 115 -25.77 -3.19 -5.65
N ASP A 116 -25.20 -4.13 -6.39
CA ASP A 116 -24.25 -5.12 -5.86
C ASP A 116 -22.78 -4.66 -5.95
N LYS A 117 -22.51 -3.41 -6.35
CA LYS A 117 -21.16 -2.91 -6.60
C LYS A 117 -21.02 -1.47 -6.16
N VAL A 118 -19.91 -1.18 -5.49
CA VAL A 118 -19.49 0.18 -5.13
C VAL A 118 -18.02 0.39 -5.48
N ILE A 119 -17.66 1.62 -5.84
CA ILE A 119 -16.27 2.02 -6.04
C ILE A 119 -15.85 2.92 -4.88
N TYR A 120 -14.67 2.69 -4.33
CA TYR A 120 -14.02 3.60 -3.40
C TYR A 120 -12.88 4.32 -4.11
N TYR A 121 -13.05 5.62 -4.29
CA TYR A 121 -12.11 6.55 -4.93
C TYR A 121 -11.30 7.28 -3.87
N THR A 122 -10.00 7.44 -4.11
CA THR A 122 -9.12 8.26 -3.28
C THR A 122 -8.21 9.15 -4.11
N GLU A 123 -7.94 10.34 -3.58
CA GLU A 123 -6.91 11.25 -4.06
C GLU A 123 -5.81 11.36 -2.99
N LEU A 124 -4.60 10.99 -3.38
CA LEU A 124 -3.42 10.85 -2.54
C LEU A 124 -2.45 12.00 -2.76
N ARG A 125 -1.77 12.41 -1.70
CA ARG A 125 -0.67 13.40 -1.72
C ARG A 125 0.57 12.88 -1.02
N ASP A 126 1.73 13.30 -1.52
CA ASP A 126 3.05 13.07 -0.91
C ASP A 126 3.39 11.58 -0.69
N MET A 127 2.90 10.73 -1.60
CA MET A 127 3.11 9.28 -1.60
C MET A 127 3.92 8.81 -2.82
N ALA A 128 4.55 9.71 -3.58
CA ALA A 128 5.32 9.34 -4.77
C ALA A 128 6.39 8.28 -4.42
N GLY A 129 6.44 7.20 -5.21
CA GLY A 129 7.35 6.06 -4.98
C GLY A 129 6.88 5.06 -3.92
N GLN A 130 5.76 5.32 -3.22
CA GLN A 130 5.21 4.42 -2.21
C GLN A 130 4.07 3.55 -2.76
N THR A 131 3.60 2.64 -1.92
CA THR A 131 2.39 1.86 -2.17
C THR A 131 1.27 2.33 -1.25
N ALA A 132 0.10 2.60 -1.81
CA ALA A 132 -1.14 2.77 -1.07
C ALA A 132 -1.98 1.49 -1.15
N THR A 133 -2.68 1.13 -0.09
CA THR A 133 -3.55 -0.05 -0.06
C THR A 133 -4.95 0.34 0.36
N HIS A 134 -5.97 -0.03 -0.43
CA HIS A 134 -7.35 -0.04 0.04
C HIS A 134 -7.65 -1.39 0.69
N ARG A 135 -7.94 -1.41 1.98
CA ARG A 135 -8.37 -2.59 2.73
C ARG A 135 -9.87 -2.50 3.00
N TRP A 136 -10.62 -3.42 2.42
CA TRP A 136 -12.07 -3.53 2.59
C TRP A 136 -12.36 -4.44 3.78
N GLU A 137 -13.16 -3.96 4.72
CA GLU A 137 -13.54 -4.68 5.92
C GLU A 137 -15.06 -4.76 6.07
N TYR A 138 -15.52 -5.91 6.55
CA TYR A 138 -16.91 -6.15 6.92
C TYR A 138 -16.93 -6.93 8.23
N ASN A 139 -17.69 -6.46 9.21
CA ASN A 139 -17.76 -7.04 10.56
C ASN A 139 -16.38 -7.30 11.19
N GLY A 140 -15.45 -6.34 11.02
CA GLY A 140 -14.08 -6.43 11.54
C GLY A 140 -13.17 -7.44 10.83
N LYS A 141 -13.63 -8.07 9.75
CA LYS A 141 -12.84 -9.01 8.94
C LYS A 141 -12.39 -8.35 7.64
N VAL A 142 -11.13 -8.55 7.28
CA VAL A 142 -10.59 -8.14 5.99
C VAL A 142 -11.18 -9.01 4.87
N MET A 143 -11.86 -8.36 3.94
CA MET A 143 -12.57 -8.99 2.82
C MET A 143 -11.86 -8.81 1.49
N ALA A 144 -11.01 -7.80 1.35
CA ALA A 144 -10.13 -7.59 0.19
C ALA A 144 -9.04 -6.56 0.52
N GLU A 145 -7.90 -6.69 -0.14
CA GLU A 145 -6.86 -5.64 -0.18
C GLU A 145 -6.49 -5.36 -1.63
N VAL A 146 -6.40 -4.08 -1.99
CA VAL A 146 -6.00 -3.65 -3.33
C VAL A 146 -4.85 -2.66 -3.21
N LYS A 147 -3.70 -3.02 -3.78
CA LYS A 147 -2.45 -2.24 -3.71
C LYS A 147 -2.26 -1.40 -4.96
N PHE A 148 -1.81 -0.16 -4.77
CA PHE A 148 -1.54 0.81 -5.82
C PHE A 148 -0.13 1.36 -5.68
N LYS A 149 0.67 1.26 -6.74
CA LYS A 149 1.96 1.96 -6.82
C LYS A 149 1.70 3.43 -7.17
N VAL A 150 2.18 4.35 -6.34
CA VAL A 150 1.93 5.78 -6.49
C VAL A 150 3.09 6.42 -7.27
N GLY A 151 2.80 6.95 -8.46
CA GLY A 151 3.82 7.46 -9.38
C GLY A 151 4.12 8.95 -9.29
N GLY A 152 3.36 9.73 -8.50
CA GLY A 152 3.50 11.19 -8.47
C GLY A 152 3.04 11.81 -7.16
N SER A 153 3.34 13.10 -6.99
CA SER A 153 3.03 13.88 -5.78
C SER A 153 1.53 14.05 -5.54
N ARG A 154 0.72 14.03 -6.61
CA ARG A 154 -0.74 13.91 -6.60
C ARG A 154 -1.15 12.69 -7.40
N TRP A 155 -1.89 11.78 -6.79
CA TRP A 155 -2.27 10.53 -7.45
C TRP A 155 -3.73 10.17 -7.14
N ARG A 156 -4.47 9.74 -8.15
CA ARG A 156 -5.87 9.31 -8.00
C ARG A 156 -5.94 7.82 -8.25
N VAL A 157 -6.55 7.09 -7.33
CA VAL A 157 -6.75 5.64 -7.43
C VAL A 157 -8.16 5.28 -7.00
N TRP A 158 -8.61 4.09 -7.40
CA TRP A 158 -9.90 3.58 -6.98
C TRP A 158 -9.89 2.05 -6.98
N SER A 159 -10.66 1.46 -6.09
CA SER A 159 -10.94 0.03 -6.06
C SER A 159 -12.44 -0.19 -6.05
N SER A 160 -12.92 -1.26 -6.69
CA SER A 160 -14.33 -1.67 -6.62
C SER A 160 -14.52 -2.85 -5.69
N LYS A 161 -15.66 -2.91 -5.01
CA LYS A 161 -16.10 -4.09 -4.26
C LYS A 161 -17.49 -4.50 -4.72
N LYS A 162 -17.66 -5.81 -4.94
CA LYS A 162 -18.99 -6.41 -5.06
C LYS A 162 -19.52 -6.73 -3.65
N LEU A 163 -20.72 -6.24 -3.34
CA LEU A 163 -21.41 -6.38 -2.07
C LEU A 163 -22.48 -7.45 -2.21
N VAL A 164 -22.28 -8.57 -1.50
CA VAL A 164 -23.25 -9.68 -1.51
C VAL A 164 -24.50 -9.23 -0.74
N PRO A 165 -25.73 -9.39 -1.28
CA PRO A 165 -26.96 -8.94 -0.61
C PRO A 165 -27.19 -9.46 0.81
N GLY A 166 -26.57 -10.58 1.19
CA GLY A 166 -26.63 -11.13 2.55
C GLY A 166 -25.64 -10.48 3.54
N TRP A 167 -24.75 -9.60 3.09
CA TRP A 167 -23.74 -8.92 3.91
C TRP A 167 -24.08 -7.44 4.09
N THR A 168 -25.32 -7.20 4.52
CA THR A 168 -25.80 -5.87 4.90
C THR A 168 -25.19 -5.43 6.22
N GLY A 169 -25.14 -4.13 6.45
CA GLY A 169 -24.51 -3.48 7.58
C GLY A 169 -23.41 -2.53 7.12
N GLU A 170 -22.53 -2.18 8.06
CA GLU A 170 -21.43 -1.27 7.79
C GLU A 170 -20.27 -1.96 7.08
N TRP A 171 -19.85 -1.35 5.99
CA TRP A 171 -18.62 -1.67 5.29
C TRP A 171 -17.61 -0.56 5.56
N LYS A 172 -16.37 -0.95 5.87
CA LYS A 172 -15.28 0.01 6.05
C LYS A 172 -14.24 -0.16 4.95
N VAL A 173 -13.65 0.96 4.55
CA VAL A 173 -12.43 0.94 3.75
C VAL A 173 -11.37 1.75 4.45
N LEU A 174 -10.25 1.10 4.73
CA LEU A 174 -9.05 1.72 5.24
C LEU A 174 -8.09 2.01 4.09
N VAL A 175 -7.46 3.17 4.10
CA VAL A 175 -6.31 3.47 3.24
C VAL A 175 -5.05 3.31 4.07
N LEU A 176 -4.18 2.40 3.65
CA LEU A 176 -2.90 2.14 4.30
C LEU A 176 -1.75 2.63 3.45
N ASN A 177 -0.71 3.17 4.09
CA ASN A 177 0.54 3.53 3.43
C ASN A 177 1.51 2.33 3.30
N GLY A 178 2.72 2.57 2.78
CA GLY A 178 3.74 1.54 2.60
C GLY A 178 4.24 0.91 3.91
N ALA A 179 4.03 1.57 5.05
CA ALA A 179 4.35 1.07 6.38
C ALA A 179 3.18 0.28 7.02
N ASN A 180 2.08 0.05 6.28
CA ASN A 180 0.86 -0.58 6.76
C ASN A 180 0.16 0.22 7.87
N GLU A 181 0.32 1.54 7.85
CA GLU A 181 -0.32 2.46 8.78
C GLU A 181 -1.59 3.02 8.14
N VAL A 182 -2.67 3.10 8.92
CA VAL A 182 -3.93 3.68 8.45
C VAL A 182 -3.77 5.19 8.34
N ILE A 183 -3.99 5.73 7.15
CA ILE A 183 -3.95 7.17 6.84
C ILE A 183 -5.32 7.75 6.50
N SER A 184 -6.34 6.90 6.30
CA SER A 184 -7.73 7.30 6.14
C SER A 184 -8.67 6.10 6.39
N GLU A 185 -9.88 6.39 6.86
CA GLU A 185 -10.96 5.42 7.06
C GLU A 185 -12.27 6.03 6.51
N ALA A 186 -13.08 5.21 5.84
CA ALA A 186 -14.41 5.59 5.37
C ALA A 186 -15.41 4.45 5.57
N VAL A 187 -16.66 4.81 5.87
CA VAL A 187 -17.76 3.88 6.12
C VAL A 187 -18.85 4.03 5.05
N LEU A 188 -19.41 2.90 4.64
CA LEU A 188 -20.57 2.77 3.76
C LEU A 188 -21.62 1.91 4.45
N THR A 189 -22.87 2.39 4.50
CA THR A 189 -24.00 1.59 4.99
C THR A 189 -24.62 0.80 3.85
N TYR A 190 -24.60 -0.52 3.91
CA TYR A 190 -25.25 -1.38 2.92
C TYR A 190 -26.53 -2.00 3.51
N ARG A 191 -27.71 -1.69 2.96
CA ARG A 191 -28.99 -2.08 3.55
C ARG A 191 -29.79 -3.01 2.62
N PRO A 192 -30.67 -3.87 3.15
CA PRO A 192 -31.66 -4.53 2.31
C PRO A 192 -32.44 -3.50 1.50
N ALA A 193 -32.65 -3.77 0.22
CA ALA A 193 -33.64 -3.05 -0.55
C ALA A 193 -35.01 -3.21 0.13
N ALA A 194 -35.76 -2.11 0.25
CA ALA A 194 -37.16 -2.23 0.60
C ALA A 194 -37.84 -3.10 -0.46
N ALA A 195 -38.58 -4.12 -0.03
CA ALA A 195 -39.47 -4.81 -0.94
C ALA A 195 -40.34 -3.74 -1.60
N LYS A 196 -40.36 -3.70 -2.94
CA LYS A 196 -41.33 -2.88 -3.68
C LYS A 196 -42.69 -3.15 -3.03
N PRO A 197 -43.48 -2.12 -2.64
CA PRO A 197 -44.80 -2.35 -2.07
C PRO A 197 -45.50 -3.35 -2.97
N ALA A 198 -45.91 -4.47 -2.38
CA ALA A 198 -46.68 -5.47 -3.09
C ALA A 198 -47.85 -4.72 -3.72
N GLU A 199 -47.76 -4.53 -5.04
CA GLU A 199 -48.82 -4.00 -5.85
C GLU A 199 -49.98 -4.94 -5.61
N GLU A 200 -50.95 -4.44 -4.87
CA GLU A 200 -52.36 -4.82 -4.97
C GLU A 200 -52.52 -6.34 -5.11
N SER A 201 -52.40 -7.05 -3.99
CA SER A 201 -53.27 -8.22 -3.81
C SER A 201 -54.70 -7.66 -3.81
N ALA A 202 -55.21 -7.40 -5.02
CA ALA A 202 -56.57 -6.94 -5.22
C ALA A 202 -57.44 -7.86 -4.37
N PRO A 203 -58.29 -7.34 -3.48
CA PRO A 203 -59.26 -8.20 -2.83
C PRO A 203 -60.03 -8.86 -3.97
N SER A 204 -59.88 -10.18 -4.09
CA SER A 204 -60.70 -10.99 -4.99
C SER A 204 -62.14 -10.49 -4.85
N PRO A 205 -62.85 -10.19 -5.95
CA PRO A 205 -64.24 -9.78 -5.84
C PRO A 205 -64.97 -10.84 -5.02
N VAL A 206 -65.44 -10.44 -3.84
CA VAL A 206 -66.29 -11.25 -2.99
C VAL A 206 -67.51 -11.56 -3.84
N ASP A 207 -67.61 -12.79 -4.34
CA ASP A 207 -68.78 -13.28 -5.06
C ASP A 207 -69.97 -13.27 -4.10
N SER A 208 -70.65 -12.12 -4.09
CA SER A 208 -71.85 -11.87 -3.33
C SER A 208 -73.02 -12.44 -4.11
N ARG A 209 -73.07 -13.76 -4.27
CA ARG A 209 -74.29 -14.46 -4.67
C ARG A 209 -75.10 -14.76 -3.42
N GLN A 210 -75.94 -13.78 -3.08
CA GLN A 210 -77.07 -13.94 -2.20
C GLN A 210 -77.94 -15.11 -2.67
N VAL A 211 -78.15 -16.03 -1.74
CA VAL A 211 -79.43 -16.71 -1.47
C VAL A 211 -80.64 -16.04 -2.11
N HIS A 212 -81.41 -16.79 -2.90
CA HIS A 212 -82.88 -16.83 -2.94
C HIS A 212 -83.31 -18.20 -3.48
#